data_AF-A0A7L7Z1R0-F1
#
_entry.id   AF-A0A7L7Z1R0-F1
#
_cell.length_a   1.000
_cell.length_b   1.000
_cell.length_c   1.000
_cell.angle_alpha   90.00
_cell.angle_beta   90.00
_cell.angle_gamma   90.00
#
_symmetry.space_group_name_H-M   'P 1'
#
loop_
_entity.id
_entity.type
_entity.pdbx_description
1 polymer ?
#
loop_
_entity_poly.entity_id
_entity_poly.type
_entity_poly.pdbx_seq_one_letter_code
_entity_poly.pdbx_strand_id
1 'polypeptide(L)'
;MTAPDRRFPRRVYREGAEPDVRFTLANERTFLAWIRTSLALLAGGVALEALALGLQPGFRLAASIVLIVTGIAAPAQAWIGWMRVERALRLDRPLPAAGLSLPLGIAVVVAGVLVLLGVLTA
;
A
#
# COMPACT_ATOMS: atom_id res chain seq x y z
N MET A 1 -13.49 0.54 38.22
CA MET A 1 -13.88 0.98 36.86
C MET A 1 -12.64 1.01 36.01
N THR A 2 -12.45 0.05 35.10
CA THR A 2 -11.43 0.13 34.06
C THR A 2 -11.78 1.32 33.15
N ALA A 3 -10.82 2.20 32.90
CA ALA A 3 -11.05 3.37 32.05
C ALA A 3 -11.60 2.95 30.68
N PRO A 4 -12.56 3.70 30.10
CA PRO A 4 -13.10 3.36 28.78
C PRO A 4 -11.98 3.42 27.75
N ASP A 5 -11.83 2.35 26.96
CA ASP A 5 -10.81 2.25 25.93
C ASP A 5 -11.00 3.37 24.87
N ARG A 6 -10.05 4.30 24.80
CA ARG A 6 -10.09 5.48 23.92
C ARG A 6 -9.35 5.27 22.60
N ARG A 7 -8.84 4.06 22.33
CA ARG A 7 -8.04 3.77 21.13
C ARG A 7 -8.83 3.93 19.82
N PHE A 8 -8.16 4.44 18.78
CA PHE A 8 -8.70 4.63 17.43
C PHE A 8 -7.98 3.69 16.45
N PRO A 9 -8.69 3.03 15.50
CA PRO A 9 -10.14 3.10 15.25
C PRO A 9 -10.96 2.24 16.22
N ARG A 10 -11.99 2.87 16.81
CA ARG A 10 -12.85 2.23 17.84
C ARG A 10 -13.49 0.91 17.39
N ARG A 11 -13.76 0.75 16.09
CA ARG A 11 -14.38 -0.48 15.55
C ARG A 11 -13.49 -1.71 15.70
N VAL A 12 -12.17 -1.54 15.74
CA VAL A 12 -11.21 -2.64 15.89
C VAL A 12 -10.99 -2.96 17.37
N TYR A 13 -10.76 -1.93 18.20
CA TYR A 13 -10.42 -2.11 19.61
C TYR A 13 -11.60 -2.45 20.53
N ARG A 14 -12.86 -2.25 20.08
CA ARG A 14 -14.05 -2.60 20.87
C ARG A 14 -14.43 -4.08 20.83
N GLU A 15 -13.82 -4.86 19.95
CA GLU A 15 -14.20 -6.24 19.69
C GLU A 15 -13.08 -7.20 20.07
N GLY A 16 -13.46 -8.38 20.57
CA GLY A 16 -12.51 -9.46 20.88
C GLY A 16 -11.66 -9.22 22.14
N ALA A 17 -10.65 -10.06 22.30
CA ALA A 17 -9.66 -9.94 23.36
C ALA A 17 -8.40 -9.21 22.86
N GLU A 18 -7.57 -8.73 23.78
CA GLU A 18 -6.28 -8.13 23.40
C GLU A 18 -5.38 -9.21 22.79
N PRO A 19 -4.87 -9.04 21.55
CA PRO A 19 -4.01 -10.03 20.91
C PRO A 19 -2.63 -10.10 21.57
N ASP A 20 -1.86 -11.15 21.24
CA ASP A 20 -0.43 -11.13 21.52
C ASP A 20 0.23 -9.96 20.78
N VAL A 21 0.91 -9.11 21.57
CA VAL A 21 1.62 -7.90 21.12
C VAL A 21 2.51 -8.16 19.91
N ARG A 22 3.12 -9.35 19.82
CA ARG A 22 4.00 -9.72 18.70
C ARG A 22 3.28 -9.70 17.35
N PHE A 23 2.02 -10.16 17.31
CA PHE A 23 1.24 -10.17 16.07
C PHE A 23 0.76 -8.78 15.68
N THR A 24 0.33 -7.97 16.66
CA THR A 24 -0.03 -6.57 16.42
C THR A 24 1.17 -5.78 15.87
N LEU A 25 2.36 -5.91 16.47
CA LEU A 25 3.58 -5.27 15.97
C LEU A 25 4.01 -5.77 14.58
N ALA A 26 3.76 -7.04 14.25
CA ALA A 26 4.00 -7.56 12.91
C ALA A 26 3.03 -6.94 11.87
N ASN A 27 1.76 -6.76 12.24
CA ASN A 27 0.76 -6.11 11.41
C ASN A 27 1.11 -4.62 11.17
N GLU A 28 1.53 -3.90 12.21
CA GLU A 28 2.01 -2.52 12.10
C GLU A 28 3.22 -2.39 11.16
N ARG A 29 4.21 -3.28 11.26
CA ARG A 29 5.35 -3.30 10.33
C ARG A 29 4.91 -3.50 8.88
N THR A 30 3.91 -4.35 8.65
CA THR A 30 3.36 -4.56 7.31
C THR A 30 2.65 -3.30 6.80
N PHE A 31 1.86 -2.63 7.65
CA PHE A 31 1.26 -1.33 7.34
C PHE A 31 2.32 -0.29 6.96
N LEU A 32 3.38 -0.14 7.76
CA LEU A 32 4.45 0.82 7.49
C LEU A 32 5.24 0.48 6.21
N ALA A 33 5.42 -0.81 5.90
CA ALA A 33 6.02 -1.24 4.64
C ALA A 33 5.17 -0.83 3.43
N TRP A 34 3.85 -0.87 3.55
CA TRP A 34 2.94 -0.37 2.51
C TRP A 34 3.01 1.16 2.35
N ILE A 35 3.08 1.91 3.45
CA ILE A 35 3.28 3.37 3.39
C ILE A 35 4.59 3.71 2.68
N ARG A 36 5.68 3.02 3.00
CA ARG A 36 6.96 3.19 2.30
C ARG A 36 6.82 2.92 0.79
N THR A 37 6.12 1.85 0.43
CA THR A 37 5.88 1.50 -0.98
C THR A 37 5.08 2.60 -1.68
N SER A 38 4.03 3.12 -1.05
CA SER A 38 3.25 4.27 -1.55
C SER A 38 4.14 5.47 -1.84
N LEU A 39 4.99 5.86 -0.89
CA LEU A 39 5.89 7.00 -1.04
C LEU A 39 6.89 6.79 -2.17
N ALA A 40 7.46 5.58 -2.30
CA ALA A 40 8.38 5.25 -3.39
C ALA A 40 7.70 5.33 -4.77
N LEU A 41 6.46 4.84 -4.89
CA LEU A 41 5.70 4.91 -6.14
C LEU A 41 5.36 6.36 -6.52
N LEU A 42 4.90 7.16 -5.56
CA LEU A 42 4.64 8.59 -5.78
C LEU A 42 5.89 9.33 -6.22
N ALA A 43 7.01 9.12 -5.51
CA ALA A 43 8.29 9.73 -5.86
C ALA A 43 8.76 9.32 -7.25
N GLY A 44 8.65 8.03 -7.60
CA GLY A 44 9.00 7.52 -8.93
C GLY A 44 8.16 8.13 -10.04
N GLY A 45 6.83 8.21 -9.86
CA GLY A 45 5.94 8.82 -10.83
C GLY A 45 6.19 10.31 -11.04
N VAL A 46 6.42 11.07 -9.97
CA VAL A 46 6.79 12.50 -10.07
C VAL A 46 8.16 12.67 -10.71
N ALA A 47 9.14 11.84 -10.33
CA ALA A 47 10.49 11.89 -10.87
C ALA A 47 10.53 11.60 -12.39
N LEU A 48 9.68 10.70 -12.89
CA LEU A 48 9.57 10.43 -14.33
C LEU A 48 9.24 11.68 -15.16
N GLU A 49 8.39 12.57 -14.65
CA GLU A 49 8.04 13.82 -15.35
C GLU A 49 8.99 14.98 -15.01
N ALA A 50 9.56 14.99 -13.80
CA ALA A 50 10.47 16.05 -13.37
C ALA A 50 11.88 15.92 -13.96
N LEU A 51 12.36 14.69 -14.15
CA LEU A 51 13.64 14.41 -14.78
C LEU A 51 13.38 14.34 -16.29
N ALA A 52 13.99 15.20 -17.09
CA ALA A 52 13.85 15.20 -18.54
C ALA A 52 14.57 13.97 -19.17
N LEU A 53 14.03 12.77 -18.93
CA LEU A 53 14.68 11.47 -19.20
C LEU A 53 14.83 11.11 -20.68
N GLY A 54 14.52 12.02 -21.60
CA GLY A 54 14.55 11.74 -23.05
C GLY A 54 13.57 10.65 -23.50
N LEU A 55 12.64 10.20 -22.64
CA LEU A 55 11.66 9.18 -22.97
C LEU A 55 10.59 9.69 -23.93
N GLN A 56 10.05 8.79 -24.74
CA GLN A 56 8.87 9.09 -25.55
C GLN A 56 7.73 9.66 -24.65
N PRO A 57 7.19 10.85 -24.94
CA PRO A 57 6.35 11.59 -23.99
C PRO A 57 5.07 10.87 -23.55
N GLY A 58 4.44 10.10 -24.44
CA GLY A 58 3.20 9.38 -24.15
C GLY A 58 3.41 8.22 -23.18
N PHE A 59 4.45 7.41 -23.40
CA PHE A 59 4.79 6.30 -22.51
C PHE A 59 5.28 6.79 -21.14
N ARG A 60 6.04 7.89 -21.12
CA ARG A 60 6.48 8.55 -19.88
C ARG A 60 5.30 9.01 -19.02
N LEU A 61 4.36 9.75 -19.63
CA LEU A 61 3.17 10.22 -18.95
C LEU A 61 2.31 9.06 -18.43
N ALA A 62 2.10 8.04 -19.27
CA ALA A 62 1.33 6.86 -18.89
C ALA A 62 1.96 6.13 -17.69
N ALA A 63 3.29 5.92 -17.69
CA ALA A 63 3.99 5.30 -16.58
C ALA A 63 3.89 6.14 -15.30
N SER A 64 4.05 7.47 -15.41
CA SER A 64 3.91 8.40 -14.29
C SER A 64 2.52 8.32 -13.66
N ILE A 65 1.46 8.35 -14.47
CA ILE A 65 0.07 8.24 -14.00
C ILE A 65 -0.16 6.90 -13.27
N VAL A 66 0.29 5.79 -13.85
CA VAL A 66 0.14 4.47 -13.23
C VAL A 66 0.82 4.42 -11.86
N LEU A 67 2.06 4.91 -11.76
CA LEU A 67 2.81 4.96 -10.49
C LEU A 67 2.12 5.85 -9.46
N ILE A 68 1.67 7.05 -9.84
CA ILE A 68 1.02 7.99 -8.93
C ILE A 68 -0.31 7.44 -8.42
N VAL A 69 -1.17 6.94 -9.32
CA VAL A 69 -2.46 6.36 -8.94
C VAL A 69 -2.28 5.17 -8.01
N THR A 70 -1.32 4.30 -8.31
CA THR A 70 -0.99 3.15 -7.45
C THR A 70 -0.45 3.61 -6.09
N GLY A 71 0.41 4.63 -6.09
CA GLY A 71 0.94 5.27 -4.89
C GLY A 71 -0.15 5.89 -4.00
N ILE A 72 -1.21 6.48 -4.58
CA ILE A 72 -2.37 7.02 -3.85
C ILE A 72 -3.25 5.88 -3.30
N ALA A 73 -3.41 4.78 -4.03
CA ALA A 73 -4.25 3.65 -3.61
C ALA A 73 -3.62 2.81 -2.48
N ALA A 74 -2.29 2.70 -2.43
CA ALA A 74 -1.58 1.84 -1.49
C ALA A 74 -1.84 2.14 0.01
N PRO A 75 -1.89 3.40 0.49
CA PRO A 75 -2.22 3.70 1.89
C PRO A 75 -3.65 3.28 2.27
N ALA A 76 -4.62 3.45 1.37
CA ALA A 76 -5.99 3.02 1.60
C ALA A 76 -6.06 1.49 1.74
N GLN A 77 -5.34 0.78 0.89
CA GLN A 77 -5.17 -0.67 0.99
C GLN A 77 -4.50 -1.07 2.31
N ALA A 78 -3.42 -0.39 2.71
CA ALA A 78 -2.69 -0.65 3.93
C ALA A 78 -3.60 -0.53 5.16
N TRP A 79 -4.38 0.55 5.20
CA TRP A 79 -5.34 0.81 6.28
C TRP A 79 -6.40 -0.30 6.38
N ILE A 80 -7.00 -0.68 5.25
CA ILE A 80 -8.01 -1.75 5.21
C ILE A 80 -7.41 -3.09 5.61
N GLY A 81 -6.23 -3.44 5.09
CA GLY A 81 -5.53 -4.68 5.42
C GLY A 81 -5.20 -4.77 6.91
N TRP A 82 -4.62 -3.70 7.46
CA TRP A 82 -4.28 -3.60 8.88
C TRP A 82 -5.51 -3.80 9.76
N MET A 83 -6.62 -3.11 9.48
CA MET A 83 -7.87 -3.26 10.25
C MET A 83 -8.42 -4.69 10.21
N ARG A 84 -8.39 -5.35 9.04
CA ARG A 84 -8.91 -6.72 8.89
C ARG A 84 -8.07 -7.73 9.66
N VAL A 85 -6.73 -7.62 9.58
CA VAL A 85 -5.81 -8.50 10.30
C VAL A 85 -5.92 -8.30 11.81
N GLU A 86 -5.90 -7.05 12.28
CA GLU A 86 -6.03 -6.75 13.71
C GLU A 86 -7.35 -7.25 14.28
N ARG A 87 -8.45 -7.08 13.55
CA ARG A 87 -9.76 -7.60 13.96
C ARG A 87 -9.81 -9.13 13.95
N ALA A 88 -9.18 -9.79 12.98
CA ALA A 88 -9.11 -11.25 12.94
C ALA A 88 -8.31 -11.81 14.12
N LEU A 89 -7.18 -11.18 14.47
CA LEU A 89 -6.38 -11.52 15.64
C LEU A 89 -7.16 -11.37 16.95
N ARG A 90 -7.90 -10.26 17.11
CA ARG A 90 -8.74 -10.01 18.31
C ARG A 90 -9.88 -11.01 18.46
N LEU A 91 -10.44 -11.48 17.35
CA LEU A 91 -11.57 -12.40 17.31
C LEU A 91 -11.17 -13.88 17.20
N ASP A 92 -9.87 -14.20 17.24
CA ASP A 92 -9.31 -15.54 17.04
C ASP A 92 -9.84 -16.22 15.75
N ARG A 93 -9.88 -15.44 14.65
CA ARG A 93 -10.35 -15.88 13.33
C ARG A 93 -9.19 -16.13 12.37
N PRO A 94 -9.37 -16.98 11.34
CA PRO A 94 -8.39 -17.16 10.29
C PRO A 94 -7.97 -15.83 9.66
N LEU A 95 -6.67 -15.67 9.42
CA LEU A 95 -6.12 -14.44 8.84
C LEU A 95 -6.63 -14.24 7.40
N PRO A 96 -7.02 -13.02 7.02
CA PRO A 96 -7.50 -12.72 5.68
C PRO A 96 -6.40 -12.89 4.65
N ALA A 97 -6.73 -13.40 3.47
CA ALA A 97 -5.81 -13.51 2.35
C ALA A 97 -5.30 -12.12 1.89
N ALA A 98 -4.04 -12.05 1.46
CA ALA A 98 -3.38 -10.84 0.99
C ALA A 98 -3.82 -10.43 -0.45
N GLY A 99 -5.13 -10.38 -0.71
CA GLY A 99 -5.68 -10.23 -2.06
C GLY A 99 -5.34 -8.93 -2.78
N LEU A 100 -4.82 -7.92 -2.07
CA LEU A 100 -4.47 -6.62 -2.66
C LEU A 100 -2.99 -6.50 -3.06
N SER A 101 -2.18 -7.53 -2.85
CA SER A 101 -0.77 -7.58 -3.30
C SER A 101 -0.64 -7.78 -4.82
N LEU A 102 -1.53 -8.57 -5.42
CA LEU A 102 -1.49 -8.90 -6.85
C LEU A 102 -1.75 -7.68 -7.76
N PRO A 103 -2.79 -6.84 -7.54
CA PRO A 103 -3.00 -5.63 -8.35
C PRO A 103 -1.83 -4.67 -8.31
N LEU A 104 -1.16 -4.53 -7.16
CA LEU A 104 0.01 -3.67 -7.03
C LEU A 104 1.19 -4.20 -7.83
N GLY A 105 1.45 -5.51 -7.78
CA GLY A 105 2.47 -6.15 -8.59
C GLY A 105 2.23 -5.94 -10.09
N ILE A 106 0.99 -6.12 -10.54
CA ILE A 106 0.59 -5.86 -11.94
C ILE A 106 0.86 -4.39 -12.31
N ALA A 107 0.44 -3.44 -11.48
CA ALA A 107 0.65 -2.01 -11.76
C ALA A 107 2.13 -1.64 -11.88
N VAL A 108 2.98 -2.20 -11.03
CA VAL A 108 4.44 -1.99 -11.10
C VAL A 108 5.03 -2.60 -12.38
N VAL A 109 4.60 -3.80 -12.76
CA VAL A 109 5.01 -4.44 -14.03
C VAL A 109 4.59 -3.57 -15.22
N VAL A 110 3.35 -3.10 -15.25
CA VAL A 110 2.84 -2.22 -16.32
C VAL A 110 3.65 -0.93 -16.40
N ALA A 111 3.91 -0.27 -15.27
CA ALA A 111 4.75 0.93 -15.25
C ALA A 111 6.16 0.66 -15.79
N GLY A 112 6.78 -0.46 -15.40
CA GLY A 112 8.10 -0.86 -15.91
C GLY A 112 8.12 -1.11 -17.41
N VAL A 113 7.09 -1.79 -17.94
CA VAL A 113 6.94 -2.01 -19.40
C VAL A 113 6.76 -0.69 -20.15
N LEU A 114 5.94 0.23 -19.63
CA LEU A 114 5.74 1.54 -20.23
C LEU A 114 7.05 2.35 -20.26
N VAL A 115 7.82 2.35 -19.17
CA VAL A 115 9.14 2.99 -19.16
C VAL A 115 10.08 2.35 -20.19
N LEU A 116 10.13 1.02 -20.25
CA LEU A 116 10.96 0.29 -21.22
C LEU A 116 10.58 0.67 -22.67
N LEU A 117 9.29 0.68 -23.00
CA LEU A 117 8.82 1.10 -24.32
C LEU A 117 9.20 2.56 -24.59
N GLY A 118 9.03 3.43 -23.60
CA GLY A 118 9.43 4.83 -23.69
C GLY A 118 10.92 5.04 -23.96
N VAL A 119 11.80 4.16 -23.45
CA VAL A 119 13.23 4.15 -23.75
C VAL A 119 13.50 3.63 -25.16
N LEU A 120 12.84 2.55 -25.57
CA LEU A 120 13.10 1.91 -26.87
C LEU A 120 12.58 2.73 -28.06
N THR A 121 11.59 3.60 -27.83
CA THR A 121 10.98 4.46 -28.87
C THR A 121 11.30 5.94 -28.69
N ALA A 122 12.24 6.29 -27.81
CA ALA A 122 12.78 7.64 -27.65
C ALA A 122 13.66 8.02 -28.84
#